data_AF-A0A5J4WP39-F1
#
_entry.id   AF-A0A5J4WP39-F1
#
_cell.length_a   1.000
_cell.length_b   1.000
_cell.length_c   1.000
_cell.angle_alpha   90.00
_cell.angle_beta   90.00
_cell.angle_gamma   90.00
#
_symmetry.space_group_name_H-M   'P 1'
#
loop_
_entity.id
_entity.type
_entity.pdbx_description
1 polymer ?
#
loop_
_entity_poly.entity_id
_entity_poly.type
_entity_poly.pdbx_seq_one_letter_code
_entity_poly.pdbx_strand_id
1 'polypeptide(L)'
;MAENDDSDNIPDLDSPSSDYDAGHKDACDCGHDHEHGDQHHHHHDDHNHDEHDLKNIDPPPIPELLADGRFDLNPRDAGKVIKKIIIEGDGGTPRQGSQVKVHYTGTLVDGTKFDSSRDRDDPFIFKLGSGSVIKGWDVTVATMKQGETCEVTLAADYAYGERGSPPTIPANATLIFNIELISWETEPETPEEKLKFGEERKIAGNEHVKKGEFKKGLSEYERGLSLVKYLYCYNDEQKDKHKELKTALLLNKSHCLLKLKDFKGAAKECSEVLKEDTKNAKALYRRGMAYLELNDVISAKRDLVKAAQILPNDKGIRDELRKVQETEKKQHEKEKVKYANMFEKMKKIEEEEEQQRKARIAEEEKLAQLRKEEQELKEKEEAKITKLKEEEELEKKKKEEELKNEKIEEKIEPEKLEPEKLEPEKLEPEKLEPEKLEPEKLEVKNEEIKLEASTEEEKKEEPIPEDKVKTD
;
A
#
# COMPACT_ATOMS: atom_id res chain seq x y z
N MET A 1 41.09 17.49 15.63
CA MET A 1 41.26 17.20 14.20
C MET A 1 41.43 15.70 14.10
N ALA A 2 40.33 15.00 13.88
CA ALA A 2 40.26 13.55 13.75
C ALA A 2 39.79 13.26 12.33
N GLU A 3 40.63 12.62 11.53
CA GLU A 3 40.25 12.02 10.27
C GLU A 3 40.02 10.53 10.56
N ASN A 4 38.75 10.11 10.48
CA ASN A 4 38.36 8.71 10.53
C ASN A 4 38.39 8.18 9.09
N ASP A 5 39.34 7.31 8.80
CA ASP A 5 39.32 6.44 7.63
C ASP A 5 38.32 5.30 7.90
N ASP A 6 37.06 5.51 7.55
CA ASP A 6 36.05 4.45 7.44
C ASP A 6 36.27 3.71 6.11
N SER A 7 37.23 2.79 6.08
CA SER A 7 37.31 1.79 5.01
C SER A 7 36.21 0.75 5.22
N ASP A 8 35.02 1.04 4.68
CA ASP A 8 33.94 0.09 4.46
C ASP A 8 34.49 -1.12 3.68
N ASN A 9 34.68 -2.22 4.39
CA ASN A 9 35.05 -3.51 3.80
C ASN A 9 33.87 -4.00 2.95
N ILE A 10 33.92 -3.74 1.65
CA ILE A 10 32.96 -4.19 0.64
C ILE A 10 33.04 -5.73 0.58
N PRO A 11 32.04 -6.50 1.04
CA PRO A 11 32.05 -7.93 0.82
C PRO A 11 31.67 -8.20 -0.64
N ASP A 12 32.58 -8.85 -1.35
CA ASP A 12 32.60 -9.18 -2.77
C ASP A 12 31.23 -9.19 -3.49
N LEU A 13 31.16 -8.32 -4.49
CA LEU A 13 30.23 -8.42 -5.61
C LEU A 13 30.73 -9.58 -6.48
N ASP A 14 29.99 -10.69 -6.42
CA ASP A 14 30.14 -11.93 -7.19
C ASP A 14 31.31 -12.87 -6.84
N SER A 15 30.94 -13.97 -6.17
CA SER A 15 31.62 -15.27 -6.32
C SER A 15 30.53 -16.35 -6.22
N PRO A 16 30.30 -17.15 -7.27
CA PRO A 16 29.47 -18.35 -7.17
C PRO A 16 30.29 -19.41 -6.42
N SER A 17 29.76 -19.95 -5.33
CA SER A 17 30.33 -21.14 -4.70
C SER A 17 29.95 -22.35 -5.55
N SER A 18 30.83 -22.71 -6.49
CA SER A 18 30.94 -24.08 -6.97
C SER A 18 31.60 -24.92 -5.87
N ASP A 19 30.97 -26.03 -5.48
CA ASP A 19 31.63 -27.35 -5.30
C ASP A 19 30.66 -28.40 -4.71
N TYR A 20 30.85 -29.64 -5.19
CA TYR A 20 30.26 -30.94 -4.80
C TYR A 20 28.87 -31.30 -5.36
N ASP A 21 28.62 -32.45 -5.98
CA ASP A 21 29.43 -33.67 -6.17
C ASP A 21 28.87 -34.49 -7.34
N ALA A 22 29.74 -35.19 -8.07
CA ALA A 22 29.39 -36.05 -9.20
C ALA A 22 29.47 -37.52 -8.76
N GLY A 23 28.40 -38.29 -9.01
CA GLY A 23 28.54 -39.75 -9.06
C GLY A 23 27.27 -40.57 -8.87
N HIS A 24 26.65 -40.98 -9.97
CA HIS A 24 26.11 -42.33 -10.30
C HIS A 24 25.16 -42.17 -11.50
N LYS A 25 25.55 -42.57 -12.71
CA LYS A 25 25.29 -43.90 -13.31
C LYS A 25 23.86 -44.40 -13.03
N ASP A 26 22.99 -44.32 -14.04
CA ASP A 26 22.49 -45.52 -14.71
C ASP A 26 21.76 -45.19 -16.02
N ALA A 27 21.94 -46.12 -16.96
CA ALA A 27 21.42 -46.12 -18.32
C ALA A 27 20.01 -46.74 -18.38
N CYS A 28 19.22 -46.33 -19.36
CA CYS A 28 18.16 -47.05 -20.10
C CYS A 28 17.55 -46.01 -21.06
N ASP A 29 17.76 -46.03 -22.37
CA ASP A 29 17.31 -47.02 -23.37
C ASP A 29 15.82 -47.39 -23.24
N CYS A 30 14.97 -46.72 -24.01
CA CYS A 30 14.06 -47.37 -24.95
C CYS A 30 13.29 -46.30 -25.76
N GLY A 31 13.39 -46.40 -27.08
CA GLY A 31 12.47 -45.76 -27.99
C GLY A 31 11.09 -46.44 -27.96
N HIS A 32 10.08 -45.69 -28.36
CA HIS A 32 8.90 -46.24 -29.02
C HIS A 32 8.28 -45.17 -29.92
N ASP A 33 8.42 -45.40 -31.22
CA ASP A 33 7.53 -44.91 -32.25
C ASP A 33 6.09 -45.38 -31.92
N HIS A 34 5.09 -44.51 -32.11
CA HIS A 34 3.74 -44.92 -32.51
C HIS A 34 3.07 -43.76 -33.25
N GLU A 35 3.08 -43.87 -34.58
CA GLU A 35 2.10 -43.27 -35.48
C GLU A 35 0.71 -43.80 -35.13
N HIS A 36 -0.28 -42.92 -34.94
CA HIS A 36 -1.72 -43.07 -35.22
C HIS A 36 -2.22 -41.60 -35.29
N GLY A 37 -2.75 -41.06 -36.38
CA GLY A 37 -3.65 -41.66 -37.35
C GLY A 37 -5.08 -41.51 -36.85
N ASP A 38 -5.62 -40.28 -36.84
CA ASP A 38 -7.07 -40.11 -36.90
C ASP A 38 -7.50 -38.77 -37.50
N GLN A 39 -8.40 -38.91 -38.47
CA GLN A 39 -8.95 -37.88 -39.33
C GLN A 39 -10.24 -37.35 -38.71
N HIS A 40 -10.31 -36.04 -38.45
CA HIS A 40 -11.59 -35.36 -38.24
C HIS A 40 -11.78 -34.27 -39.28
N HIS A 41 -12.62 -34.59 -40.26
CA HIS A 41 -13.23 -33.65 -41.19
C HIS A 41 -14.10 -32.64 -40.43
N HIS A 42 -13.69 -31.37 -40.43
CA HIS A 42 -14.58 -30.25 -40.21
C HIS A 42 -14.58 -29.31 -41.41
N HIS A 43 -15.79 -28.89 -41.75
CA HIS A 43 -16.18 -28.18 -42.95
C HIS A 43 -15.47 -26.84 -43.12
N HIS A 44 -15.17 -26.55 -44.38
CA HIS A 44 -14.80 -25.27 -44.94
C HIS A 44 -15.71 -24.14 -44.46
N ASP A 45 -15.10 -23.13 -43.83
CA ASP A 45 -15.51 -21.74 -43.99
C ASP A 45 -14.30 -21.00 -44.60
N ASP A 46 -14.35 -20.85 -45.92
CA ASP A 46 -13.36 -20.12 -46.71
C ASP A 46 -13.47 -18.62 -46.40
N HIS A 47 -12.63 -18.13 -45.50
CA HIS A 47 -12.17 -16.74 -45.50
C HIS A 47 -10.70 -16.75 -45.89
N ASN A 48 -10.50 -16.86 -47.21
CA ASN A 48 -9.23 -16.68 -47.88
C ASN A 48 -8.80 -15.21 -47.73
N HIS A 49 -8.14 -14.89 -46.62
CA HIS A 49 -7.42 -13.63 -46.46
C HIS A 49 -5.96 -13.89 -46.84
N ASP A 50 -5.71 -13.73 -48.14
CA ASP A 50 -4.42 -13.52 -48.81
C ASP A 50 -3.16 -13.79 -47.97
N GLU A 51 -2.82 -15.07 -47.84
CA GLU A 51 -1.54 -15.54 -47.28
C GLU A 51 -0.36 -15.39 -48.28
N HIS A 52 -0.54 -14.55 -49.31
CA HIS A 52 0.41 -14.36 -50.42
C HIS A 52 1.25 -13.08 -50.35
N ASP A 53 0.99 -12.16 -49.40
CA ASP A 53 1.65 -10.85 -49.41
C ASP A 53 2.85 -10.67 -48.47
N LEU A 54 3.23 -11.69 -47.68
CA LEU A 54 4.39 -11.59 -46.77
C LEU A 54 5.72 -12.10 -47.36
N LYS A 55 5.74 -12.55 -48.61
CA LYS A 55 6.94 -13.09 -49.28
C LYS A 55 7.65 -12.11 -50.22
N ASN A 56 7.13 -10.90 -50.40
CA ASN A 56 7.69 -9.86 -51.27
C ASN A 56 7.95 -8.54 -50.52
N ILE A 57 8.49 -8.60 -49.31
CA ILE A 57 9.12 -7.39 -48.74
C ILE A 57 10.49 -7.29 -49.41
N ASP A 58 10.53 -6.58 -50.54
CA ASP A 58 11.79 -6.23 -51.20
C ASP A 58 12.78 -5.70 -50.13
N PRO A 59 14.05 -6.16 -50.12
CA PRO A 59 15.03 -5.74 -49.14
C PRO A 59 15.12 -4.20 -49.10
N PRO A 60 15.32 -3.59 -47.91
CA PRO A 60 15.36 -2.14 -47.78
C PRO A 60 16.34 -1.58 -48.82
N PRO A 61 15.91 -0.60 -49.63
CA PRO A 61 16.70 -0.16 -50.76
C PRO A 61 18.01 0.45 -50.23
N ILE A 62 19.15 0.00 -50.79
CA ILE A 62 20.48 0.40 -50.35
C ILE A 62 20.65 1.89 -50.66
N PRO A 63 21.04 2.75 -49.70
CA PRO A 63 21.29 4.17 -49.96
C PRO A 63 22.23 4.38 -51.15
N GLU A 64 21.83 5.22 -52.10
CA GLU A 64 22.64 5.54 -53.28
C GLU A 64 23.51 6.77 -53.02
N LEU A 65 24.83 6.65 -53.21
CA LEU A 65 25.75 7.79 -53.10
C LEU A 65 25.68 8.64 -54.37
N LEU A 66 25.26 9.89 -54.22
CA LEU A 66 25.20 10.89 -55.28
C LEU A 66 26.59 11.48 -55.55
N ALA A 67 26.77 12.02 -56.76
CA ALA A 67 28.04 12.58 -57.24
C ALA A 67 28.58 13.75 -56.39
N ASP A 68 27.74 14.39 -55.60
CA ASP A 68 28.09 15.51 -54.71
C ASP A 68 28.35 15.09 -53.25
N GLY A 69 28.42 13.78 -52.98
CA GLY A 69 28.71 13.22 -51.65
C GLY A 69 27.49 13.10 -50.74
N ARG A 70 26.28 13.37 -51.22
CA ARG A 70 25.03 13.11 -50.50
C ARG A 70 24.51 11.70 -50.78
N PHE A 71 23.66 11.18 -49.91
CA PHE A 71 23.04 9.87 -50.04
C PHE A 71 21.55 10.01 -50.30
N ASP A 72 21.05 9.36 -51.34
CA ASP A 72 19.62 9.13 -51.49
C ASP A 72 19.23 7.87 -50.71
N LEU A 73 18.48 8.07 -49.62
CA LEU A 73 18.14 6.99 -48.71
C LEU A 73 16.95 6.14 -49.17
N ASN A 74 16.25 6.55 -50.22
CA ASN A 74 15.19 5.73 -50.80
C ASN A 74 15.25 5.69 -52.33
N PRO A 75 16.10 4.81 -52.91
CA PRO A 75 16.20 4.61 -54.35
C PRO A 75 14.90 4.28 -55.07
N ARG A 76 13.88 3.70 -54.39
CA ARG A 76 12.58 3.41 -55.01
C ARG A 76 11.75 4.68 -55.28
N ASP A 77 12.09 5.73 -54.55
CA ASP A 77 11.43 7.03 -54.51
C ASP A 77 12.51 8.12 -54.61
N ALA A 78 13.36 7.98 -55.62
CA ALA A 78 14.60 8.74 -55.74
C ALA A 78 14.38 10.27 -55.65
N GLY A 79 15.30 10.96 -54.99
CA GLY A 79 15.31 12.40 -54.79
C GLY A 79 14.52 12.88 -53.58
N LYS A 80 13.80 11.99 -52.87
CA LYS A 80 12.84 12.42 -51.82
C LYS A 80 13.42 12.47 -50.41
N VAL A 81 14.44 11.67 -50.12
CA VAL A 81 15.13 11.64 -48.81
C VAL A 81 16.63 11.72 -49.06
N ILE A 82 17.16 12.94 -49.10
CA ILE A 82 18.57 13.19 -49.40
C ILE A 82 19.31 13.56 -48.12
N LYS A 83 20.24 12.70 -47.69
CA LYS A 83 21.05 12.85 -46.48
C LYS A 83 22.47 13.31 -46.82
N LYS A 84 23.04 14.18 -45.99
CA LYS A 84 24.44 14.58 -45.99
C LYS A 84 24.99 14.43 -44.58
N ILE A 85 26.03 13.61 -44.41
CA ILE A 85 26.70 13.50 -43.11
C ILE A 85 27.52 14.77 -42.88
N ILE A 86 27.34 15.39 -41.71
CA ILE A 86 28.06 16.59 -41.28
C ILE A 86 29.16 16.21 -40.29
N ILE A 87 28.84 15.32 -39.34
CA ILE A 87 29.78 14.73 -38.39
C ILE A 87 29.53 13.23 -38.39
N GLU A 88 30.58 12.46 -38.65
CA GLU A 88 30.53 11.00 -38.58
C GLU A 88 30.32 10.52 -37.14
N GLY A 89 29.45 9.53 -36.96
CA GLY A 89 29.32 8.79 -35.71
C GLY A 89 30.24 7.58 -35.68
N ASP A 90 30.70 7.19 -34.50
CA ASP A 90 31.56 6.02 -34.28
C ASP A 90 30.83 4.84 -33.63
N GLY A 91 29.60 5.05 -33.16
CA GLY A 91 28.77 4.01 -32.55
C GLY A 91 27.96 3.18 -33.55
N GLY A 92 27.15 2.26 -33.01
CA GLY A 92 26.28 1.40 -33.81
C GLY A 92 25.07 2.13 -34.42
N THR A 93 24.41 1.47 -35.36
CA THR A 93 23.18 1.94 -36.02
C THR A 93 21.94 1.33 -35.35
N PRO A 94 20.89 2.13 -35.05
CA PRO A 94 19.67 1.62 -34.42
C PRO A 94 18.93 0.65 -35.34
N ARG A 95 18.27 -0.34 -34.73
CA ARG A 95 17.41 -1.30 -35.45
C ARG A 95 15.97 -0.80 -35.43
N GLN A 96 15.14 -1.32 -36.32
CA GLN A 96 13.71 -1.09 -36.23
C GLN A 96 13.20 -1.51 -34.84
N GLY A 97 12.35 -0.68 -34.22
CA GLY A 97 11.88 -0.88 -32.86
C GLY A 97 12.78 -0.26 -31.77
N SER A 98 14.00 0.19 -32.08
CA SER A 98 14.83 0.90 -31.09
C SER A 98 14.16 2.19 -30.62
N GLN A 99 14.28 2.49 -29.33
CA GLN A 99 14.04 3.82 -28.81
C GLN A 99 15.28 4.67 -29.09
N VAL A 100 15.12 5.70 -29.91
CA VAL A 100 16.21 6.60 -30.32
C VAL A 100 16.04 7.96 -29.66
N LYS A 101 17.17 8.59 -29.31
CA LYS A 101 17.23 9.91 -28.70
C LYS A 101 18.03 10.84 -29.62
N VAL A 102 17.40 11.92 -30.07
CA VAL A 102 17.99 12.82 -31.07
C VAL A 102 17.91 14.28 -30.65
N HIS A 103 18.90 15.07 -31.06
CA HIS A 103 18.72 16.51 -31.20
C HIS A 103 18.41 16.87 -32.65
N TYR A 104 17.60 17.90 -32.89
CA TYR A 104 17.29 18.34 -34.24
C TYR A 104 16.99 19.84 -34.32
N THR A 105 17.11 20.36 -35.54
CA THR A 105 16.57 21.66 -35.95
C THR A 105 15.96 21.49 -37.35
N GLY A 106 14.69 21.88 -37.50
CA GLY A 106 13.95 21.84 -38.76
C GLY A 106 13.75 23.24 -39.35
N THR A 107 14.04 23.39 -40.64
CA THR A 107 13.89 24.63 -41.39
C THR A 107 13.16 24.39 -42.73
N LEU A 108 12.49 25.43 -43.23
CA LEU A 108 12.07 25.49 -44.63
C LEU A 108 13.29 25.71 -45.55
N VAL A 109 13.10 25.55 -46.86
CA VAL A 109 14.16 25.74 -47.86
C VAL A 109 14.72 27.18 -47.87
N ASP A 110 13.92 28.16 -47.48
CA ASP A 110 14.36 29.56 -47.33
C ASP A 110 15.17 29.83 -46.05
N GLY A 111 15.38 28.80 -45.22
CA GLY A 111 16.10 28.88 -43.95
C GLY A 111 15.23 29.24 -42.74
N THR A 112 13.93 29.47 -42.92
CA THR A 112 13.01 29.76 -41.81
C THR A 112 12.90 28.56 -40.89
N LYS A 113 13.40 28.68 -39.65
CA LYS A 113 13.29 27.66 -38.61
C LYS A 113 11.84 27.54 -38.13
N PHE A 114 11.29 26.33 -38.17
CA PHE A 114 9.95 26.05 -37.65
C PHE A 114 9.97 25.27 -36.33
N ASP A 115 11.03 24.51 -36.03
CA ASP A 115 11.17 23.76 -34.77
C ASP A 115 12.64 23.40 -34.47
N SER A 116 12.98 23.26 -33.19
CA SER A 116 14.28 22.74 -32.73
C SER A 116 14.17 22.19 -31.32
N SER A 117 14.73 20.99 -31.09
CA SER A 117 14.83 20.45 -29.74
C SER A 117 15.91 21.15 -28.89
N ARG A 118 16.89 21.80 -29.53
CA ARG A 118 17.95 22.53 -28.82
C ARG A 118 17.43 23.83 -28.21
N ASP A 119 16.44 24.46 -28.83
CA ASP A 119 15.79 25.67 -28.27
C ASP A 119 15.08 25.37 -26.92
N ARG A 120 14.71 24.10 -26.70
CA ARG A 120 14.07 23.63 -25.47
C ARG A 120 15.02 22.94 -24.49
N ASP A 121 16.28 22.74 -24.89
CA ASP A 121 17.27 21.93 -24.17
C ASP A 121 16.75 20.52 -23.79
N ASP A 122 15.87 19.96 -24.63
CA ASP A 122 15.21 18.68 -24.38
C ASP A 122 15.27 17.79 -25.64
N PRO A 123 16.15 16.77 -25.66
CA PRO A 123 16.25 15.84 -26.79
C PRO A 123 14.95 15.10 -27.05
N PHE A 124 14.64 14.89 -28.33
CA PHE A 124 13.42 14.19 -28.70
C PHE A 124 13.64 12.68 -28.73
N ILE A 125 12.71 11.93 -28.16
CA ILE A 125 12.77 10.48 -28.05
C ILE A 125 11.59 9.87 -28.81
N PHE A 126 11.86 8.93 -29.71
CA PHE A 126 10.82 8.19 -30.43
C PHE A 126 11.22 6.74 -30.68
N LYS A 127 10.25 5.89 -31.03
CA LYS A 127 10.47 4.50 -31.41
C LYS A 127 10.65 4.39 -32.92
N LEU A 128 11.84 3.98 -33.35
CA LEU A 128 12.24 3.93 -34.76
C LEU A 128 11.38 2.93 -35.55
N GLY A 129 10.83 3.37 -36.68
CA GLY A 129 10.04 2.54 -37.60
C GLY A 129 8.65 2.19 -37.08
N SER A 130 8.15 2.94 -36.09
CA SER A 130 6.78 2.83 -35.58
C SER A 130 5.77 3.71 -36.31
N GLY A 131 6.23 4.61 -37.20
CA GLY A 131 5.39 5.62 -37.84
C GLY A 131 4.92 6.74 -36.91
N SER A 132 5.53 6.87 -35.73
CA SER A 132 5.22 7.94 -34.76
C SER A 132 5.80 9.31 -35.15
N VAL A 133 6.62 9.35 -36.20
CA VAL A 133 7.25 10.55 -36.77
C VAL A 133 6.99 10.62 -38.27
N ILE A 134 7.36 11.72 -38.91
CA ILE A 134 7.29 11.83 -40.37
C ILE A 134 8.14 10.73 -41.04
N LYS A 135 7.69 10.21 -42.18
CA LYS A 135 8.31 9.04 -42.85
C LYS A 135 9.81 9.24 -43.11
N GLY A 136 10.21 10.44 -43.50
CA GLY A 136 11.60 10.77 -43.77
C GLY A 136 12.51 10.62 -42.56
N TRP A 137 12.00 10.83 -41.34
CA TRP A 137 12.77 10.61 -40.12
C TRP A 137 13.02 9.13 -39.85
N ASP A 138 11.99 8.29 -40.00
CA ASP A 138 12.15 6.83 -39.82
C ASP A 138 13.18 6.27 -40.80
N VAL A 139 13.17 6.73 -42.06
CA VAL A 139 14.18 6.35 -43.07
C VAL A 139 15.57 6.89 -42.72
N THR A 140 15.66 8.17 -42.33
CA THR A 140 16.96 8.81 -42.10
C THR A 140 17.67 8.26 -40.89
N VAL A 141 16.99 8.22 -39.73
CA VAL A 141 17.60 7.84 -38.46
C VAL A 141 17.98 6.36 -38.45
N ALA A 142 17.29 5.50 -39.20
CA ALA A 142 17.67 4.11 -39.40
C ALA A 142 19.03 3.92 -40.09
N THR A 143 19.57 4.95 -40.76
CA THR A 143 20.89 4.93 -41.41
C THR A 143 21.98 5.62 -40.60
N MET A 144 21.63 6.25 -39.47
CA MET A 144 22.58 7.03 -38.68
C MET A 144 23.37 6.14 -37.73
N LYS A 145 24.64 6.48 -37.49
CA LYS A 145 25.42 5.94 -36.37
C LYS A 145 25.20 6.77 -35.11
N GLN A 146 25.30 6.14 -33.94
CA GLN A 146 25.33 6.91 -32.69
C GLN A 146 26.50 7.90 -32.70
N GLY A 147 26.24 9.14 -32.30
CA GLY A 147 27.16 10.28 -32.38
C GLY A 147 27.14 11.03 -33.71
N GLU A 148 26.47 10.50 -34.75
CA GLU A 148 26.42 11.12 -36.06
C GLU A 148 25.53 12.37 -36.05
N THR A 149 25.97 13.43 -36.74
CA THR A 149 25.13 14.56 -37.12
C THR A 149 24.99 14.60 -38.63
N CYS A 150 23.76 14.66 -39.13
CA CYS A 150 23.47 14.77 -40.56
C CYS A 150 22.52 15.92 -40.86
N GLU A 151 22.58 16.42 -42.08
CA GLU A 151 21.55 17.25 -42.69
C GLU A 151 20.73 16.37 -43.63
N VAL A 152 19.40 16.43 -43.55
CA VAL A 152 18.51 15.69 -44.45
C VAL A 152 17.49 16.63 -45.08
N THR A 153 17.34 16.52 -46.40
CA THR A 153 16.28 17.18 -47.17
C THR A 153 15.16 16.18 -47.45
N LEU A 154 13.94 16.55 -47.06
CA LEU A 154 12.75 15.72 -47.16
C LEU A 154 11.72 16.36 -48.09
N ALA A 155 11.33 15.63 -49.14
CA ALA A 155 10.18 15.99 -49.97
C ALA A 155 8.88 15.96 -49.15
N ALA A 156 7.86 16.67 -49.64
CA ALA A 156 6.62 16.88 -48.89
C ALA A 156 5.95 15.56 -48.46
N ASP A 157 5.91 14.55 -49.32
CA ASP A 157 5.32 13.23 -49.07
C ASP A 157 6.08 12.37 -48.03
N TYR A 158 7.34 12.71 -47.76
CA TYR A 158 8.14 12.18 -46.64
C TYR A 158 8.14 13.08 -45.40
N ALA A 159 7.44 14.21 -45.48
CA ALA A 159 7.22 15.19 -44.42
C ALA A 159 5.71 15.29 -44.07
N TYR A 160 5.10 16.47 -44.25
CA TYR A 160 3.70 16.76 -43.89
C TYR A 160 2.71 16.76 -45.08
N GLY A 161 3.20 16.44 -46.28
CA GLY A 161 2.41 16.28 -47.49
C GLY A 161 1.63 17.52 -47.92
N GLU A 162 0.52 17.28 -48.64
CA GLU A 162 -0.35 18.33 -49.18
C GLU A 162 -1.02 19.19 -48.11
N ARG A 163 -1.16 18.68 -46.88
CA ARG A 163 -1.79 19.41 -45.78
C ARG A 163 -0.84 20.37 -45.09
N GLY A 164 0.47 20.07 -45.09
CA GLY A 164 1.43 20.79 -44.27
C GLY A 164 1.15 20.64 -42.77
N SER A 165 1.68 21.55 -41.97
CA SER A 165 1.36 21.72 -40.54
C SER A 165 1.19 23.21 -40.24
N PRO A 166 0.03 23.79 -40.57
CA PRO A 166 -0.21 25.21 -40.39
C PRO A 166 -0.15 25.63 -38.91
N PRO A 167 0.27 26.88 -38.60
CA PRO A 167 0.63 27.94 -39.54
C PRO A 167 2.11 27.92 -39.98
N THR A 168 2.94 27.06 -39.40
CA THR A 168 4.41 27.13 -39.54
C THR A 168 4.95 26.37 -40.74
N ILE A 169 4.29 25.29 -41.14
CA ILE A 169 4.69 24.46 -42.29
C ILE A 169 3.60 24.53 -43.37
N PRO A 170 3.89 25.16 -44.52
CA PRO A 170 2.95 25.21 -45.64
C PRO A 170 2.62 23.84 -46.24
N ALA A 171 1.51 23.79 -46.98
CA ALA A 171 1.17 22.67 -47.85
C ALA A 171 2.32 22.38 -48.85
N ASN A 172 2.61 21.11 -49.10
CA ASN A 172 3.61 20.65 -50.06
C ASN A 172 5.04 21.19 -49.80
N ALA A 173 5.36 21.55 -48.56
CA ALA A 173 6.67 22.08 -48.22
C ALA A 173 7.76 20.98 -48.20
N THR A 174 8.89 21.26 -48.84
CA THR A 174 10.15 20.55 -48.62
C THR A 174 10.80 21.04 -47.34
N LEU A 175 11.25 20.12 -46.50
CA LEU A 175 11.86 20.43 -45.21
C LEU A 175 13.33 20.04 -45.18
N ILE A 176 14.13 20.81 -44.45
CA ILE A 176 15.52 20.50 -44.17
C ILE A 176 15.65 20.29 -42.66
N PHE A 177 16.26 19.18 -42.25
CA PHE A 177 16.54 18.90 -40.84
C PHE A 177 18.03 18.71 -40.63
N ASN A 178 18.58 19.35 -39.61
CA ASN A 178 19.83 18.95 -39.00
C ASN A 178 19.51 18.02 -37.83
N ILE A 179 20.00 16.78 -37.83
CA ILE A 179 19.69 15.75 -36.82
C ILE A 179 21.00 15.21 -36.24
N GLU A 180 21.11 15.14 -34.93
CA GLU A 180 22.17 14.49 -34.16
C GLU A 180 21.59 13.26 -33.46
N LEU A 181 22.14 12.06 -33.72
CA LEU A 181 21.76 10.84 -33.01
C LEU A 181 22.60 10.68 -31.73
N ILE A 182 21.99 10.94 -30.57
CA ILE A 182 22.68 10.97 -29.28
C ILE A 182 22.88 9.55 -28.74
N SER A 183 21.80 8.77 -28.69
CA SER A 183 21.80 7.41 -28.17
C SER A 183 20.61 6.62 -28.69
N TRP A 184 20.68 5.30 -28.60
CA TRP A 184 19.55 4.43 -28.89
C TRP A 184 19.62 3.15 -28.06
N GLU A 185 18.46 2.56 -27.80
CA GLU A 185 18.31 1.28 -27.11
C GLU A 185 17.29 0.41 -27.85
N THR A 186 17.61 -0.86 -28.10
CA THR A 186 16.65 -1.84 -28.64
C THR A 186 16.12 -2.68 -27.50
N GLU A 187 14.80 -2.80 -27.39
CA GLU A 187 14.21 -3.77 -26.47
C GLU A 187 14.49 -5.17 -27.02
N PRO A 188 15.09 -6.07 -26.23
CA PRO A 188 15.32 -7.45 -26.64
C PRO A 188 13.99 -8.18 -26.83
N GLU A 189 13.88 -9.02 -27.86
CA GLU A 189 12.63 -9.72 -28.17
C GLU A 189 12.66 -11.15 -27.62
N THR A 190 13.76 -11.87 -27.86
CA THR A 190 13.88 -13.28 -27.47
C THR A 190 14.23 -13.44 -25.98
N PRO A 191 13.93 -14.60 -25.35
CA PRO A 191 14.35 -14.83 -23.98
C PRO A 191 15.85 -14.78 -23.76
N GLU A 192 16.64 -15.28 -24.72
CA GLU A 192 18.10 -15.27 -24.65
C GLU A 192 18.65 -13.84 -24.68
N GLU A 193 18.09 -12.99 -25.55
CA GLU A 193 18.44 -11.57 -25.59
C GLU A 193 18.03 -10.88 -24.30
N LYS A 194 16.81 -11.11 -23.80
CA LYS A 194 16.34 -10.52 -22.53
C LYS A 194 17.23 -10.88 -21.36
N LEU A 195 17.67 -12.14 -21.26
CA LEU A 195 18.62 -12.58 -20.24
C LEU A 195 19.98 -11.89 -20.40
N LYS A 196 20.49 -11.81 -21.62
CA LYS A 196 21.77 -11.12 -21.91
C LYS A 196 21.71 -9.64 -21.55
N PHE A 197 20.68 -8.92 -21.99
CA PHE A 197 20.49 -7.52 -21.65
C PHE A 197 20.25 -7.31 -20.15
N GLY A 198 19.50 -8.20 -19.49
CA GLY A 198 19.35 -8.15 -18.04
C GLY A 198 20.68 -8.30 -17.30
N GLU A 199 21.56 -9.16 -17.79
CA GLU A 199 22.93 -9.33 -17.28
C GLU A 199 23.79 -8.08 -17.52
N GLU A 200 23.74 -7.49 -18.71
CA GLU A 200 24.43 -6.22 -19.01
C GLU A 200 23.96 -5.08 -18.08
N ARG A 201 22.66 -4.99 -17.80
CA ARG A 201 22.11 -4.02 -16.85
C ARG A 201 22.55 -4.30 -15.41
N LYS A 202 22.66 -5.57 -15.01
CA LYS A 202 23.26 -5.94 -13.72
C LYS A 202 24.71 -5.43 -13.62
N ILE A 203 25.51 -5.64 -14.67
CA ILE A 203 26.92 -5.21 -14.71
C ILE A 203 27.02 -3.68 -14.64
N ALA A 204 26.27 -2.95 -15.47
CA ALA A 204 26.23 -1.49 -15.45
C ALA A 204 25.81 -0.94 -14.08
N GLY A 205 24.79 -1.56 -13.46
CA GLY A 205 24.37 -1.24 -12.10
C GLY A 205 25.50 -1.43 -11.08
N ASN A 206 26.23 -2.55 -11.16
CA ASN A 206 27.36 -2.84 -10.28
C ASN A 206 28.47 -1.78 -10.42
N GLU A 207 28.74 -1.28 -11.62
CA GLU A 207 29.71 -0.20 -11.83
C GLU A 207 29.29 1.11 -11.15
N HIS A 208 28.02 1.49 -11.24
CA HIS A 208 27.50 2.66 -10.54
C HIS A 208 27.56 2.49 -9.02
N VAL A 209 27.22 1.31 -8.50
CA VAL A 209 27.32 1.01 -7.06
C VAL A 209 28.76 1.10 -6.56
N LYS A 210 29.74 0.59 -7.32
CA LYS A 210 31.18 0.73 -6.99
C LYS A 210 31.62 2.20 -6.90
N LYS A 211 31.00 3.09 -7.68
CA LYS A 211 31.25 4.54 -7.64
C LYS A 211 30.44 5.28 -6.55
N GLY A 212 29.63 4.57 -5.77
CA GLY A 212 28.72 5.17 -4.76
C GLY A 212 27.46 5.81 -5.37
N GLU A 213 27.21 5.64 -6.66
CA GLU A 213 26.07 6.23 -7.37
C GLU A 213 24.81 5.36 -7.26
N PHE A 214 24.33 5.11 -6.04
CA PHE A 214 23.26 4.14 -5.75
C PHE A 214 21.95 4.39 -6.49
N LYS A 215 21.59 5.66 -6.77
CA LYS A 215 20.38 5.98 -7.55
C LYS A 215 20.49 5.51 -9.00
N LYS A 216 21.66 5.67 -9.63
CA LYS A 216 21.91 5.20 -10.99
C LYS A 216 21.95 3.68 -11.03
N GLY A 217 22.65 3.07 -10.06
CA GLY A 217 22.67 1.60 -9.90
C GLY A 217 21.27 1.01 -9.75
N LEU A 218 20.43 1.60 -8.90
CA LEU A 218 19.03 1.22 -8.73
C LEU A 218 18.26 1.26 -10.07
N SER A 219 18.40 2.34 -10.84
CA SER A 219 17.75 2.46 -12.14
C SER A 219 18.17 1.36 -13.13
N GLU A 220 19.43 0.97 -13.15
CA GLU A 220 19.90 -0.13 -14.02
C GLU A 220 19.33 -1.48 -13.57
N TYR A 221 19.32 -1.76 -12.26
CA TYR A 221 18.73 -3.01 -11.76
C TYR A 221 17.22 -3.10 -12.04
N GLU A 222 16.50 -1.99 -11.96
CA GLU A 222 15.07 -1.94 -12.31
C GLU A 222 14.83 -2.18 -13.80
N ARG A 223 15.68 -1.63 -14.68
CA ARG A 223 15.66 -1.96 -16.11
C ARG A 223 15.92 -3.45 -16.32
N GLY A 224 16.96 -4.02 -15.72
CA GLY A 224 17.23 -5.47 -15.79
C GLY A 224 16.03 -6.30 -15.33
N LEU A 225 15.40 -5.93 -14.21
CA LEU A 225 14.22 -6.62 -13.68
C LEU A 225 13.01 -6.53 -14.62
N SER A 226 12.78 -5.39 -15.28
CA SER A 226 11.67 -5.25 -16.22
C SER A 226 11.76 -6.23 -17.39
N LEU A 227 12.98 -6.54 -17.86
CA LEU A 227 13.22 -7.50 -18.94
C LEU A 227 12.93 -8.93 -18.51
N VAL A 228 13.30 -9.29 -17.27
CA VAL A 228 13.17 -10.66 -16.77
C VAL A 228 11.86 -10.93 -16.03
N LYS A 229 11.10 -9.91 -15.62
CA LYS A 229 9.92 -10.08 -14.76
C LYS A 229 8.86 -11.02 -15.34
N TYR A 230 8.58 -10.90 -16.63
CA TYR A 230 7.59 -11.69 -17.36
C TYR A 230 8.23 -12.57 -18.43
N LEU A 231 9.48 -12.98 -18.20
CA LEU A 231 10.20 -13.83 -19.13
C LEU A 231 9.59 -15.23 -19.15
N TYR A 232 9.18 -15.67 -20.33
CA TYR A 232 8.81 -17.06 -20.58
C TYR A 232 10.06 -17.84 -21.03
N CYS A 233 10.44 -18.86 -20.27
CA CYS A 233 11.60 -19.71 -20.56
C CYS A 233 11.14 -21.03 -21.17
N TYR A 234 11.78 -21.47 -22.26
CA TYR A 234 11.39 -22.67 -23.00
C TYR A 234 12.12 -23.94 -22.57
N ASN A 235 13.26 -23.80 -21.89
CA ASN A 235 14.09 -24.91 -21.42
C ASN A 235 14.62 -24.66 -19.99
N ASP A 236 15.15 -25.70 -19.36
CA ASP A 236 15.59 -25.63 -17.96
C ASP A 236 16.85 -24.76 -17.79
N GLU A 237 17.76 -24.76 -18.78
CA GLU A 237 18.93 -23.88 -18.77
C GLU A 237 18.53 -22.38 -18.70
N GLN A 238 17.50 -21.99 -19.44
CA GLN A 238 16.95 -20.63 -19.41
C GLN A 238 16.27 -20.32 -18.08
N LYS A 239 15.56 -21.29 -17.48
CA LYS A 239 14.94 -21.10 -16.16
C LYS A 239 15.99 -20.89 -15.08
N ASP A 240 17.08 -21.64 -15.12
CA ASP A 240 18.18 -21.51 -14.16
C ASP A 240 18.86 -20.15 -14.29
N LYS A 241 19.23 -19.77 -15.52
CA LYS A 241 19.81 -18.43 -15.80
C LYS A 241 18.86 -17.30 -15.40
N HIS A 242 17.57 -17.43 -15.67
CA HIS A 242 16.55 -16.47 -15.26
C HIS A 242 16.47 -16.34 -13.74
N LYS A 243 16.42 -17.45 -13.02
CA LYS A 243 16.34 -17.48 -11.56
C LYS A 243 17.59 -16.85 -10.93
N GLU A 244 18.77 -17.21 -11.40
CA GLU A 244 20.04 -16.65 -10.94
C GLU A 244 20.11 -15.14 -11.17
N LEU A 245 19.81 -14.69 -12.38
CA LEU A 245 19.83 -13.28 -12.75
C LEU A 245 18.79 -12.47 -11.97
N LYS A 246 17.54 -12.94 -11.89
CA LYS A 246 16.47 -12.29 -11.13
C LYS A 246 16.85 -12.17 -9.65
N THR A 247 17.41 -13.22 -9.06
CA THR A 247 17.87 -13.21 -7.67
C THR A 247 18.98 -12.19 -7.45
N ALA A 248 19.98 -12.16 -8.33
CA ALA A 248 21.09 -11.22 -8.25
C ALA A 248 20.61 -9.76 -8.38
N LEU A 249 19.71 -9.48 -9.33
CA LEU A 249 19.13 -8.15 -9.53
C LEU A 249 18.32 -7.69 -8.32
N LEU A 250 17.46 -8.54 -7.76
CA LEU A 250 16.66 -8.20 -6.57
C LEU A 250 17.55 -7.93 -5.35
N LEU A 251 18.59 -8.75 -5.15
CA LEU A 251 19.56 -8.54 -4.08
C LEU A 251 20.31 -7.22 -4.27
N ASN A 252 20.84 -6.93 -5.46
CA ASN A 252 21.59 -5.70 -5.70
C ASN A 252 20.69 -4.45 -5.61
N LYS A 253 19.44 -4.56 -6.06
CA LYS A 253 18.39 -3.57 -5.83
C LYS A 253 18.17 -3.30 -4.35
N SER A 254 17.99 -4.35 -3.54
CA SER A 254 17.77 -4.18 -2.09
C SER A 254 18.96 -3.53 -1.39
N HIS A 255 20.19 -3.79 -1.84
CA HIS A 255 21.38 -3.11 -1.35
C HIS A 255 21.35 -1.60 -1.64
N CYS A 256 20.99 -1.20 -2.87
CA CYS A 256 20.84 0.21 -3.22
C CYS A 256 19.76 0.88 -2.38
N LEU A 257 18.61 0.22 -2.19
CA LEU A 257 17.50 0.74 -1.38
C LEU A 257 17.91 0.96 0.09
N LEU A 258 18.67 0.04 0.69
CA LEU A 258 19.24 0.23 2.04
C LEU A 258 20.13 1.47 2.10
N LYS A 259 21.02 1.66 1.12
CA LYS A 259 21.92 2.84 1.05
C LYS A 259 21.14 4.15 0.81
N LEU A 260 20.00 4.07 0.14
CA LEU A 260 19.08 5.19 -0.10
C LEU A 260 18.05 5.38 1.04
N LYS A 261 18.11 4.59 2.11
CA LYS A 261 17.19 4.60 3.26
C LYS A 261 15.73 4.28 2.92
N ASP A 262 15.48 3.64 1.79
CA ASP A 262 14.17 3.04 1.50
C ASP A 262 14.11 1.61 2.07
N PHE A 263 13.93 1.55 3.40
CA PHE A 263 13.92 0.28 4.13
C PHE A 263 12.71 -0.59 3.79
N LYS A 264 11.54 0.03 3.50
CA LYS A 264 10.34 -0.71 3.09
C LYS A 264 10.55 -1.38 1.74
N GLY A 265 11.09 -0.64 0.77
CA GLY A 265 11.47 -1.17 -0.53
C GLY A 265 12.49 -2.31 -0.39
N ALA A 266 13.56 -2.09 0.37
CA ALA A 266 14.58 -3.12 0.58
C ALA A 266 14.01 -4.42 1.16
N ALA A 267 13.14 -4.32 2.17
CA ALA A 267 12.51 -5.48 2.80
C ALA A 267 11.59 -6.24 1.84
N LYS A 268 10.89 -5.52 0.96
CA LYS A 268 10.03 -6.10 -0.08
C LYS A 268 10.84 -6.93 -1.07
N GLU A 269 11.91 -6.36 -1.64
CA GLU A 269 12.72 -7.06 -2.64
C GLU A 269 13.42 -8.30 -2.06
N CYS A 270 13.92 -8.22 -0.82
CA CYS A 270 14.44 -9.40 -0.12
C CYS A 270 13.37 -10.45 0.15
N SER A 271 12.13 -10.04 0.40
CA SER A 271 11.02 -11.00 0.59
C SER A 271 10.68 -11.74 -0.70
N GLU A 272 10.76 -11.09 -1.87
CA GLU A 272 10.60 -11.76 -3.16
C GLU A 272 11.68 -12.83 -3.39
N VAL A 273 12.94 -12.55 -3.05
CA VAL A 273 14.02 -13.55 -3.10
C VAL A 273 13.72 -14.74 -2.19
N LEU A 274 13.25 -14.46 -0.97
CA LEU A 274 12.99 -15.50 0.04
C LEU A 274 11.75 -16.36 -0.24
N LYS A 275 10.87 -15.96 -1.17
CA LYS A 275 9.79 -16.83 -1.67
C LYS A 275 10.34 -18.01 -2.46
N GLU A 276 11.40 -17.77 -3.23
CA GLU A 276 12.03 -18.77 -4.11
C GLU A 276 13.18 -19.51 -3.42
N ASP A 277 13.97 -18.79 -2.61
CA ASP A 277 15.10 -19.33 -1.85
C ASP A 277 15.01 -18.87 -0.39
N THR A 278 14.29 -19.64 0.42
CA THR A 278 14.06 -19.36 1.85
C THR A 278 15.35 -19.35 2.69
N LYS A 279 16.46 -19.89 2.17
CA LYS A 279 17.77 -20.00 2.84
C LYS A 279 18.79 -19.00 2.29
N ASN A 280 18.36 -18.01 1.51
CA ASN A 280 19.27 -16.99 0.99
C ASN A 280 19.82 -16.10 2.11
N ALA A 281 21.07 -16.33 2.52
CA ALA A 281 21.69 -15.60 3.63
C ALA A 281 21.77 -14.08 3.39
N LYS A 282 22.05 -13.65 2.15
CA LYS A 282 22.14 -12.23 1.78
C LYS A 282 20.76 -11.55 1.90
N ALA A 283 19.70 -12.21 1.46
CA ALA A 283 18.34 -11.67 1.57
C ALA A 283 17.88 -11.60 3.03
N LEU A 284 18.11 -12.64 3.84
CA LEU A 284 17.80 -12.65 5.27
C LEU A 284 18.53 -11.52 6.00
N TYR A 285 19.84 -11.38 5.75
CA TYR A 285 20.66 -10.34 6.38
C TYR A 285 20.15 -8.93 6.02
N ARG A 286 19.98 -8.62 4.72
CA ARG A 286 19.55 -7.30 4.25
C ARG A 286 18.12 -6.96 4.69
N ARG A 287 17.21 -7.93 4.71
CA ARG A 287 15.85 -7.73 5.23
C ARG A 287 15.85 -7.50 6.74
N GLY A 288 16.70 -8.22 7.46
CA GLY A 288 16.91 -8.02 8.89
C GLY A 288 17.39 -6.60 9.22
N MET A 289 18.36 -6.07 8.47
CA MET A 289 18.81 -4.68 8.59
C MET A 289 17.67 -3.70 8.31
N ALA A 290 16.90 -3.91 7.24
CA ALA A 290 15.77 -3.07 6.90
C ALA A 290 14.71 -3.03 8.01
N TYR A 291 14.37 -4.18 8.60
CA TYR A 291 13.42 -4.25 9.71
C TYR A 291 13.93 -3.54 10.97
N LEU A 292 15.23 -3.61 11.26
CA LEU A 292 15.80 -2.92 12.41
C LEU A 292 15.65 -1.40 12.28
N GLU A 293 15.92 -0.86 11.09
CA GLU A 293 15.71 0.57 10.77
C GLU A 293 14.23 0.97 10.80
N LEU A 294 13.33 0.04 10.48
CA LEU A 294 11.87 0.21 10.63
C LEU A 294 11.37 0.02 12.07
N ASN A 295 12.27 -0.20 13.04
CA ASN A 295 11.97 -0.51 14.44
C ASN A 295 11.10 -1.77 14.64
N ASP A 296 11.06 -2.68 13.65
CA ASP A 296 10.50 -4.02 13.77
C ASP A 296 11.59 -4.99 14.24
N VAL A 297 11.89 -4.90 15.53
CA VAL A 297 13.00 -5.65 16.16
C VAL A 297 12.75 -7.16 16.15
N ILE A 298 11.48 -7.58 16.22
CA ILE A 298 11.11 -9.00 16.25
C ILE A 298 11.43 -9.64 14.89
N SER A 299 10.97 -9.03 13.80
CA SER A 299 11.25 -9.53 12.45
C SER A 299 12.74 -9.44 12.12
N ALA A 300 13.41 -8.36 12.53
CA ALA A 300 14.85 -8.18 12.35
C ALA A 300 15.65 -9.32 13.02
N LYS A 301 15.37 -9.58 14.29
CA LYS A 301 16.02 -10.65 15.07
C LYS A 301 15.81 -12.01 14.43
N ARG A 302 14.58 -12.33 14.03
CA ARG A 302 14.24 -13.61 13.38
C ARG A 302 15.10 -13.84 12.14
N ASP A 303 15.19 -12.84 11.28
CA ASP A 303 15.92 -12.98 10.00
C ASP A 303 17.44 -12.99 10.21
N LEU A 304 17.98 -12.15 11.09
CA LEU A 304 19.41 -12.11 11.41
C LEU A 304 19.90 -13.38 12.11
N VAL A 305 19.08 -13.98 12.98
CA VAL A 305 19.41 -15.29 13.59
C VAL A 305 19.44 -16.39 12.53
N LYS A 306 18.48 -16.42 11.61
CA LYS A 306 18.50 -17.38 10.49
C LYS A 306 19.72 -17.15 9.59
N ALA A 307 20.08 -15.89 9.31
CA ALA A 307 21.29 -15.57 8.57
C ALA A 307 22.55 -16.07 9.30
N ALA A 308 22.63 -15.91 10.62
CA ALA A 308 23.74 -16.41 11.44
C ALA A 308 23.81 -17.94 11.49
N GLN A 309 22.68 -18.64 11.39
CA GLN A 309 22.68 -20.11 11.30
C GLN A 309 23.30 -20.60 9.99
N ILE A 310 23.16 -19.84 8.90
CA ILE A 310 23.73 -20.17 7.59
C ILE A 310 25.20 -19.70 7.51
N LEU A 311 25.50 -18.50 8.01
CA LEU A 311 26.83 -17.89 7.99
C LEU A 311 27.29 -17.53 9.42
N PRO A 312 27.71 -18.52 10.24
CA PRO A 312 27.96 -18.31 11.67
C PRO A 312 29.15 -17.41 12.01
N ASN A 313 30.13 -17.30 11.10
CA ASN A 313 31.36 -16.53 11.33
C ASN A 313 31.31 -15.11 10.75
N ASP A 314 30.20 -14.74 10.10
CA ASP A 314 30.08 -13.44 9.46
C ASP A 314 30.12 -12.30 10.49
N LYS A 315 31.02 -11.34 10.29
CA LYS A 315 31.16 -10.19 11.19
C LYS A 315 29.98 -9.23 11.09
N GLY A 316 29.46 -8.99 9.88
CA GLY A 316 28.35 -8.07 9.64
C GLY A 316 27.06 -8.52 10.31
N ILE A 317 26.74 -9.81 10.25
CA ILE A 317 25.58 -10.39 10.94
C ILE A 317 25.73 -10.28 12.46
N ARG A 318 26.93 -10.59 13.00
CA ARG A 318 27.19 -10.47 14.44
C ARG A 318 27.09 -9.03 14.95
N ASP A 319 27.61 -8.08 14.18
CA ASP A 319 27.51 -6.65 14.50
C ASP A 319 26.05 -6.18 14.51
N GLU A 320 25.24 -6.64 13.56
CA GLU A 320 23.81 -6.28 13.51
C GLU A 320 22.98 -6.94 14.63
N LEU A 321 23.26 -8.20 14.97
CA LEU A 321 22.63 -8.87 16.13
C LEU A 321 22.94 -8.15 17.45
N ARG A 322 24.13 -7.55 17.60
CA ARG A 322 24.45 -6.71 18.76
C ARG A 322 23.56 -5.46 18.80
N LYS A 323 23.32 -4.80 17.65
CA LYS A 323 22.40 -3.65 17.59
C LYS A 323 20.96 -4.05 17.93
N VAL A 324 20.51 -5.23 17.49
CA VAL A 324 19.21 -5.80 17.88
C VAL A 324 19.12 -5.90 19.40
N GLN A 325 20.11 -6.53 20.05
CA GLN A 325 20.12 -6.69 21.51
C GLN A 325 20.11 -5.35 22.26
N GLU A 326 20.89 -4.37 21.80
CA GLU A 326 20.90 -3.02 22.36
C GLU A 326 19.54 -2.32 22.21
N THR A 327 18.88 -2.51 21.06
CA THR A 327 17.56 -1.93 20.77
C THR A 327 16.47 -2.60 21.62
N GLU A 328 16.47 -3.93 21.74
CA GLU A 328 15.57 -4.69 22.62
C GLU A 328 15.70 -4.21 24.07
N LYS A 329 16.94 -4.05 24.56
CA LYS A 329 17.18 -3.55 25.92
C LYS A 329 16.61 -2.15 26.13
N LYS A 330 16.85 -1.24 25.18
CA LYS A 330 16.30 0.13 25.23
C LYS A 330 14.77 0.14 25.17
N GLN A 331 14.15 -0.71 24.37
CA GLN A 331 12.69 -0.84 24.30
C GLN A 331 12.12 -1.34 25.63
N HIS A 332 12.70 -2.41 26.18
CA HIS A 332 12.28 -2.97 27.47
C HIS A 332 12.46 -1.97 28.63
N GLU A 333 13.56 -1.20 28.66
CA GLU A 333 13.76 -0.14 29.65
C GLU A 333 12.68 0.96 29.55
N LYS A 334 12.35 1.39 28.33
CA LYS A 334 11.26 2.36 28.10
C LYS A 334 9.91 1.81 28.52
N GLU A 335 9.62 0.56 28.19
CA GLU A 335 8.38 -0.12 28.59
C GLU A 335 8.28 -0.23 30.12
N LYS A 336 9.36 -0.65 30.78
CA LYS A 336 9.40 -0.72 32.25
C LYS A 336 9.07 0.63 32.89
N VAL A 337 9.66 1.73 32.40
CA VAL A 337 9.36 3.08 32.91
C VAL A 337 7.90 3.45 32.63
N LYS A 338 7.40 3.17 31.42
CA LYS A 338 6.00 3.44 31.04
C LYS A 338 5.02 2.70 31.96
N TYR A 339 5.24 1.41 32.21
CA TYR A 339 4.39 0.60 33.07
C TYR A 339 4.51 0.98 34.55
N ALA A 340 5.70 1.34 35.04
CA ALA A 340 5.87 1.85 36.40
C ALA A 340 5.06 3.13 36.63
N ASN A 341 5.15 4.09 35.70
CA ASN A 341 4.37 5.33 35.77
C ASN A 341 2.85 5.07 35.67
N MET A 342 2.43 4.12 34.82
CA MET A 342 1.03 3.72 34.73
C MET A 342 0.54 3.11 36.04
N PHE A 343 1.34 2.25 36.67
CA PHE A 343 1.02 1.64 37.96
C PHE A 343 0.89 2.67 39.09
N GLU A 344 1.82 3.62 39.19
CA GLU A 344 1.71 4.72 40.16
C GLU A 344 0.44 5.56 39.94
N LYS A 345 0.06 5.80 38.68
CA LYS A 345 -1.17 6.52 38.37
C LYS A 345 -2.42 5.74 38.79
N MET A 346 -2.46 4.43 38.54
CA MET A 346 -3.57 3.58 38.98
C MET A 346 -3.71 3.57 40.50
N LYS A 347 -2.59 3.51 41.23
CA LYS A 347 -2.60 3.59 42.69
C LYS A 347 -3.18 4.90 43.21
N LYS A 348 -2.84 6.03 42.57
CA LYS A 348 -3.42 7.34 42.93
C LYS A 348 -4.93 7.38 42.67
N ILE A 349 -5.38 6.79 41.56
CA ILE A 349 -6.81 6.68 41.26
C ILE A 349 -7.51 5.83 42.32
N GLU A 350 -6.96 4.67 42.70
CA GLU A 350 -7.51 3.85 43.78
C GLU A 350 -7.56 4.61 45.13
N GLU A 351 -6.50 5.34 45.48
CA GLU A 351 -6.45 6.17 46.69
C GLU A 351 -7.50 7.30 46.65
N GLU A 352 -7.67 7.97 45.50
CA GLU A 352 -8.69 9.01 45.29
C GLU A 352 -10.12 8.43 45.34
N GLU A 353 -10.37 7.29 44.71
CA GLU A 353 -11.65 6.59 44.75
C GLU A 353 -11.99 6.11 46.17
N GLU A 354 -11.01 5.61 46.92
CA GLU A 354 -11.21 5.23 48.32
C GLU A 354 -11.53 6.44 49.19
N GLN A 355 -10.85 7.57 48.97
CA GLN A 355 -11.14 8.83 49.67
C GLN A 355 -12.55 9.34 49.34
N GLN A 356 -12.93 9.34 48.07
CA GLN A 356 -14.27 9.73 47.63
C GLN A 356 -15.33 8.80 48.22
N ARG A 357 -15.08 7.49 48.27
CA ARG A 357 -15.97 6.50 48.88
C ARG A 357 -16.15 6.75 50.38
N LYS A 358 -15.06 7.01 51.11
CA LYS A 358 -15.10 7.34 52.55
C LYS A 358 -15.86 8.66 52.79
N ALA A 359 -15.62 9.68 51.97
CA ALA A 359 -16.32 10.95 52.05
C ALA A 359 -17.83 10.79 51.84
N ARG A 360 -18.25 10.01 50.83
CA ARG A 360 -19.67 9.72 50.57
C ARG A 360 -20.36 9.01 51.74
N ILE A 361 -19.68 8.02 52.34
CA ILE A 361 -20.21 7.31 53.52
C ILE A 361 -20.39 8.29 54.69
N ALA A 362 -19.39 9.13 54.96
CA ALA A 362 -19.47 10.11 56.05
C ALA A 362 -20.59 11.16 55.82
N GLU A 363 -20.83 11.54 54.56
CA GLU A 363 -21.93 12.43 54.20
C GLU A 363 -23.30 11.76 54.40
N GLU A 364 -23.46 10.50 53.99
CA GLU A 364 -24.66 9.70 54.25
C GLU A 364 -24.94 9.54 55.75
N GLU A 365 -23.91 9.31 56.57
CA GLU A 365 -24.04 9.21 58.02
C GLU A 365 -24.51 10.54 58.64
N LYS A 366 -23.93 11.67 58.22
CA LYS A 366 -24.39 13.00 58.65
C LYS A 366 -25.83 13.28 58.24
N LEU A 367 -26.21 12.92 57.02
CA LEU A 367 -27.58 13.08 56.54
C LEU A 367 -28.56 12.20 57.34
N ALA A 368 -28.15 10.97 57.70
CA ALA A 368 -28.94 10.10 58.55
C ALA A 368 -29.10 10.67 59.98
N GLN A 369 -28.05 11.29 60.53
CA GLN A 369 -28.11 11.99 61.82
C GLN A 369 -29.11 13.15 61.78
N LEU A 370 -29.03 14.01 60.77
CA LEU A 370 -29.96 15.13 60.58
C LEU A 370 -31.41 14.65 60.44
N ARG A 371 -31.64 13.56 59.70
CA ARG A 371 -32.98 12.96 59.59
C ARG A 371 -33.52 12.49 60.94
N LYS A 372 -32.67 11.90 61.79
CA LYS A 372 -33.08 11.52 63.16
C LYS A 372 -33.43 12.75 64.00
N GLU A 373 -32.60 13.78 63.96
CA GLU A 373 -32.85 15.03 64.69
C GLU A 373 -34.15 15.70 64.22
N GLU A 374 -34.40 15.74 62.90
CA GLU A 374 -35.64 16.27 62.33
C GLU A 374 -36.86 15.45 62.77
N GLN A 375 -36.74 14.12 62.82
CA GLN A 375 -37.79 13.23 63.28
C GLN A 375 -38.09 13.43 64.78
N GLU A 376 -37.07 13.53 65.62
CA GLU A 376 -37.24 13.85 67.04
C GLU A 376 -37.89 15.23 67.24
N LEU A 377 -37.56 16.21 66.39
CA LEU A 377 -38.17 17.54 66.45
C LEU A 377 -39.66 17.49 66.10
N LYS A 378 -40.02 16.73 65.05
CA LYS A 378 -41.42 16.47 64.66
C LYS A 378 -42.20 15.79 65.77
N GLU A 379 -41.65 14.74 66.38
CA GLU A 379 -42.29 14.05 67.51
C GLU A 379 -42.51 14.99 68.70
N LYS A 380 -41.54 15.86 69.00
CA LYS A 380 -41.68 16.89 70.04
C LYS A 380 -42.77 17.92 69.70
N GLU A 381 -42.87 18.34 68.44
CA GLU A 381 -43.93 19.24 67.96
C GLU A 381 -45.31 18.58 68.07
N GLU A 382 -45.45 17.34 67.61
CA GLU A 382 -46.69 16.56 67.72
C GLU A 382 -47.12 16.38 69.18
N ALA A 383 -46.18 16.08 70.07
CA ALA A 383 -46.44 16.00 71.51
C ALA A 383 -46.90 17.35 72.09
N LYS A 384 -46.32 18.47 71.63
CA LYS A 384 -46.74 19.83 72.02
C LYS A 384 -48.16 20.15 71.55
N ILE A 385 -48.47 19.83 70.28
CA ILE A 385 -49.82 19.99 69.71
C ILE A 385 -50.82 19.15 70.49
N THR A 386 -50.45 17.92 70.86
CA THR A 386 -51.31 17.03 71.64
C THR A 386 -51.61 17.62 73.02
N LYS A 387 -50.60 18.13 73.73
CA LYS A 387 -50.80 18.81 75.03
C LYS A 387 -51.68 20.06 74.92
N LEU A 388 -51.49 20.88 73.89
CA LEU A 388 -52.34 22.05 73.64
C LEU A 388 -53.80 21.65 73.41
N LYS A 389 -54.05 20.56 72.67
CA LYS A 389 -55.39 20.00 72.48
C LYS A 389 -56.00 19.49 73.78
N GLU A 390 -55.22 18.81 74.62
CA GLU A 390 -55.67 18.35 75.94
C GLU A 390 -56.00 19.52 76.88
N GLU A 391 -55.20 20.59 76.87
CA GLU A 391 -55.48 21.82 77.62
C GLU A 391 -56.74 22.53 77.12
N GLU A 392 -56.93 22.64 75.79
CA GLU A 392 -58.17 23.17 75.20
C GLU A 392 -59.39 22.30 75.56
N GLU A 393 -59.24 20.97 75.58
CA GLU A 393 -60.32 20.05 75.94
C GLU A 393 -60.67 20.16 77.43
N LEU A 394 -59.68 20.33 78.30
CA LEU A 394 -59.87 20.58 79.72
C LEU A 394 -60.55 21.94 79.96
N GLU A 395 -60.17 22.96 79.21
CA GLU A 395 -60.82 24.27 79.26
C GLU A 395 -62.27 24.21 78.75
N LYS A 396 -62.54 23.44 77.70
CA LYS A 396 -63.90 23.13 77.24
C LYS A 396 -64.71 22.41 78.31
N LYS A 397 -64.14 21.41 78.99
CA LYS A 397 -64.82 20.69 80.08
C LYS A 397 -65.13 21.60 81.26
N LYS A 398 -64.23 22.52 81.62
CA LYS A 398 -64.50 23.56 82.63
C LYS A 398 -65.64 24.49 82.21
N LYS A 399 -65.67 24.94 80.96
CA LYS A 399 -66.78 25.75 80.41
C LYS A 399 -68.10 24.98 80.36
N GLU A 400 -68.08 23.69 80.03
CA GLU A 400 -69.27 22.82 80.09
C GLU A 400 -69.74 22.55 81.52
N GLU A 401 -68.84 22.49 82.48
CA GLU A 401 -69.15 22.33 83.91
C GLU A 401 -69.71 23.63 84.51
N GLU A 402 -69.20 24.80 84.11
CA GLU A 402 -69.83 26.10 84.37
C GLU A 402 -71.24 26.17 83.77
N LEU A 403 -71.43 25.72 82.52
CA LEU A 403 -72.75 25.69 81.86
C LEU A 403 -73.71 24.66 82.48
N LYS A 404 -73.19 23.58 83.08
CA LYS A 404 -73.99 22.60 83.85
C LYS A 404 -74.39 23.13 85.21
N ASN A 405 -73.55 23.93 85.87
CA ASN A 405 -73.90 24.60 87.11
C ASN A 405 -74.95 25.71 86.90
N GLU A 406 -74.99 26.34 85.72
CA GLU A 406 -76.11 27.22 85.33
C GLU A 406 -77.41 26.46 85.02
N LYS A 407 -77.36 25.18 84.62
CA LYS A 407 -78.55 24.37 84.27
C LYS A 407 -79.19 23.60 85.44
N ILE A 408 -78.76 23.83 86.69
CA ILE A 408 -79.42 23.35 87.91
C ILE A 408 -80.36 24.44 88.48
N GLU A 409 -80.84 25.38 87.66
CA GLU A 409 -82.01 26.23 87.97
C GLU A 409 -82.93 26.28 86.76
N GLU A 410 -83.71 25.22 86.53
CA GLU A 410 -85.14 25.29 86.15
C GLU A 410 -85.65 23.90 85.72
N LYS A 411 -86.89 23.63 86.10
CA LYS A 411 -87.58 22.34 86.11
C LYS A 411 -88.96 22.55 85.46
N ILE A 412 -89.59 21.46 84.95
CA ILE A 412 -91.06 21.28 84.67
C ILE A 412 -91.48 21.77 83.25
N GLU A 413 -92.29 21.15 82.36
CA GLU A 413 -93.25 20.02 82.28
C GLU A 413 -93.50 19.59 80.78
N PRO A 414 -94.35 18.57 80.46
CA PRO A 414 -94.42 17.84 79.17
C PRO A 414 -95.69 18.09 78.31
N GLU A 415 -95.71 17.64 77.03
CA GLU A 415 -96.96 17.32 76.30
C GLU A 415 -96.80 16.29 75.14
N LYS A 416 -97.90 15.60 74.81
CA LYS A 416 -98.11 14.40 73.96
C LYS A 416 -98.40 14.74 72.48
N LEU A 417 -98.17 13.79 71.55
CA LEU A 417 -99.19 13.03 70.77
C LEU A 417 -98.59 12.33 69.51
N GLU A 418 -99.24 11.23 69.15
CA GLU A 418 -98.88 10.12 68.24
C GLU A 418 -99.17 10.40 66.71
N PRO A 419 -99.36 9.39 65.81
CA PRO A 419 -98.34 8.64 65.06
C PRO A 419 -98.64 8.49 63.54
N GLU A 420 -97.71 8.05 62.67
CA GLU A 420 -98.07 7.18 61.52
C GLU A 420 -96.89 6.47 60.81
N LYS A 421 -97.27 5.38 60.10
CA LYS A 421 -96.54 4.25 59.52
C LYS A 421 -95.83 4.55 58.17
N LEU A 422 -94.79 3.78 57.82
CA LEU A 422 -94.77 2.64 56.87
C LEU A 422 -93.33 2.29 56.41
N GLU A 423 -93.07 0.98 56.33
CA GLU A 423 -91.87 0.27 55.83
C GLU A 423 -91.79 0.22 54.27
N PRO A 424 -90.98 -0.63 53.59
CA PRO A 424 -89.53 -0.96 53.63
C PRO A 424 -88.86 -1.14 52.22
N GLU A 425 -87.52 -1.31 52.14
CA GLU A 425 -86.78 -2.20 51.19
C GLU A 425 -85.27 -2.13 51.53
N LYS A 426 -84.55 -3.16 52.01
CA LYS A 426 -84.06 -4.47 51.48
C LYS A 426 -82.87 -4.44 50.50
N LEU A 427 -81.86 -5.23 50.90
CA LEU A 427 -80.89 -6.08 50.16
C LEU A 427 -79.42 -5.63 50.04
N GLU A 428 -78.57 -6.60 50.37
CA GLU A 428 -77.10 -6.65 50.55
C GLU A 428 -76.34 -6.94 49.20
N PRO A 429 -75.11 -7.52 49.15
CA PRO A 429 -73.78 -6.90 49.30
C PRO A 429 -72.77 -7.23 48.14
N GLU A 430 -71.50 -6.79 48.31
CA GLU A 430 -70.23 -7.41 47.86
C GLU A 430 -69.65 -7.14 46.43
N LYS A 431 -68.38 -6.64 46.34
CA LYS A 431 -67.17 -7.33 45.81
C LYS A 431 -65.91 -6.44 45.53
N LEU A 432 -64.75 -7.10 45.72
CA LEU A 432 -63.31 -6.90 45.39
C LEU A 432 -62.97 -6.06 44.13
N GLU A 433 -61.77 -5.48 43.83
CA GLU A 433 -60.35 -5.47 44.28
C GLU A 433 -59.60 -4.27 43.56
N PRO A 434 -58.27 -4.02 43.72
CA PRO A 434 -57.59 -2.71 43.52
C PRO A 434 -56.82 -2.50 42.18
N GLU A 435 -56.43 -1.26 41.84
CA GLU A 435 -55.26 -0.98 40.96
C GLU A 435 -54.69 0.47 40.98
N LYS A 436 -53.34 0.52 40.94
CA LYS A 436 -52.39 1.46 40.28
C LYS A 436 -52.25 2.94 40.68
N LEU A 437 -51.01 3.29 41.01
CA LEU A 437 -50.40 4.63 40.97
C LEU A 437 -49.17 4.58 40.05
N GLU A 438 -49.07 5.52 39.11
CA GLU A 438 -47.92 5.77 38.23
C GLU A 438 -46.88 6.70 38.93
N PRO A 439 -45.58 6.62 38.57
CA PRO A 439 -44.59 7.60 39.00
C PRO A 439 -44.17 8.59 37.89
N GLU A 440 -43.90 9.83 38.32
CA GLU A 440 -43.37 10.93 37.51
C GLU A 440 -41.85 10.86 37.24
N LYS A 441 -41.45 11.59 36.20
CA LYS A 441 -40.14 11.71 35.54
C LYS A 441 -39.08 12.45 36.38
N LEU A 442 -37.79 12.21 36.07
CA LEU A 442 -36.84 13.23 35.59
C LEU A 442 -35.50 12.61 35.12
N GLU A 443 -35.00 13.15 34.00
CA GLU A 443 -33.86 12.71 33.18
C GLU A 443 -32.49 13.19 33.72
N VAL A 444 -31.42 12.42 33.42
CA VAL A 444 -30.08 12.95 33.15
C VAL A 444 -29.49 12.25 31.92
N LYS A 445 -28.94 13.08 31.02
CA LYS A 445 -28.33 12.77 29.72
C LYS A 445 -27.02 11.98 29.85
N ASN A 446 -26.76 11.12 28.85
CA ASN A 446 -25.39 10.84 28.40
C ASN A 446 -25.38 10.78 26.87
N GLU A 447 -24.40 11.48 26.30
CA GLU A 447 -24.12 11.60 24.87
C GLU A 447 -23.33 10.36 24.39
N GLU A 448 -23.80 9.72 23.32
CA GLU A 448 -23.00 8.79 22.52
C GLU A 448 -22.74 9.40 21.13
N ILE A 449 -21.46 9.49 20.79
CA ILE A 449 -20.95 9.90 19.48
C ILE A 449 -20.81 8.65 18.59
N LYS A 450 -21.46 8.71 17.42
CA LYS A 450 -21.34 7.74 16.31
C LYS A 450 -19.95 7.78 15.67
N LEU A 451 -19.47 6.62 15.23
CA LEU A 451 -18.51 6.48 14.14
C LEU A 451 -18.98 5.40 13.17
N GLU A 452 -18.96 5.77 11.89
CA GLU A 452 -19.38 5.01 10.72
C GLU A 452 -18.36 3.92 10.35
N ALA A 453 -18.82 2.81 9.78
CA ALA A 453 -18.03 2.01 8.85
C ALA A 453 -18.94 1.26 7.88
N SER A 454 -18.51 1.30 6.63
CA SER A 454 -19.14 0.88 5.38
C SER A 454 -19.16 -0.64 5.15
N THR A 455 -20.08 -1.01 4.26
CA THR A 455 -20.28 -2.29 3.56
C THR A 455 -19.02 -2.86 2.89
N GLU A 456 -18.85 -4.19 2.96
CA GLU A 456 -18.36 -5.02 1.85
C GLU A 456 -18.64 -6.52 2.08
N GLU A 457 -18.64 -7.26 0.98
CA GLU A 457 -19.44 -8.44 0.64
C GLU A 457 -19.00 -9.79 1.23
N GLU A 458 -19.98 -10.71 1.25
CA GLU A 458 -19.88 -12.14 1.52
C GLU A 458 -18.95 -12.89 0.55
N LYS A 459 -18.14 -13.82 1.09
CA LYS A 459 -17.82 -15.08 0.43
C LYS A 459 -17.83 -16.25 1.41
N LYS A 460 -18.55 -17.28 1.00
CA LYS A 460 -18.78 -18.58 1.65
C LYS A 460 -17.50 -19.41 1.75
N GLU A 461 -17.32 -20.10 2.88
CA GLU A 461 -16.57 -21.36 2.97
C GLU A 461 -17.40 -22.40 3.74
N GLU A 462 -17.52 -23.59 3.15
CA GLU A 462 -18.14 -24.80 3.69
C GLU A 462 -17.17 -25.55 4.63
N PRO A 463 -17.66 -26.39 5.57
CA PRO A 463 -16.81 -27.15 6.47
C PRO A 463 -16.45 -28.53 5.89
N ILE A 464 -15.20 -28.96 6.06
CA ILE A 464 -14.74 -30.34 5.80
C ILE A 464 -14.35 -30.99 7.14
N PRO A 465 -14.72 -32.27 7.39
CA PRO A 465 -14.74 -32.87 8.72
C PRO A 465 -13.42 -33.53 9.15
N GLU A 466 -13.36 -33.74 10.48
CA GLU A 466 -12.34 -34.47 11.23
C GLU A 466 -12.14 -35.91 10.74
N ASP A 467 -10.87 -36.35 10.61
CA ASP A 467 -10.55 -37.76 10.55
C ASP A 467 -9.35 -38.13 11.45
N LYS A 468 -9.71 -38.80 12.55
CA LYS A 468 -9.12 -39.97 13.20
C LYS A 468 -7.59 -40.15 13.20
N VAL A 469 -7.08 -39.97 14.42
CA VAL A 469 -5.96 -40.69 15.04
C VAL A 469 -5.96 -42.19 14.71
N LYS A 470 -4.85 -42.69 14.14
CA LYS A 470 -4.36 -44.05 14.38
C LYS A 470 -2.84 -44.06 14.50
N THR A 471 -2.43 -44.66 15.61
CA THR A 471 -1.10 -45.14 15.97
C THR A 471 -0.59 -46.19 14.97
N ASP A 472 0.66 -46.07 14.55
CA ASP A 472 1.76 -47.03 14.79
C ASP A 472 3.10 -46.44 14.35
#